data_AF-A0A950MUU1-F1
#
_entry.id   AF-A0A950MUU1-F1
#
_cell.length_a   1.000
_cell.length_b   1.000
_cell.length_c   1.000
_cell.angle_alpha   90.00
_cell.angle_beta   90.00
_cell.angle_gamma   90.00
#
_symmetry.space_group_name_H-M   'P 1'
#
loop_
_entity.id
_entity.type
_entity.pdbx_description
1 polymer ?
#
loop_
_entity_poly.entity_id
_entity_poly.type
_entity_poly.pdbx_seq_one_letter_code
_entity_poly.pdbx_strand_id
1 'polypeptide(L)' 'MEKRVNGLQTFPNRHRLIKELNVRALWLGRYPYIVYYRVGKDEVSIIHIRHAARRPWQGGN' A
#
# COMPACT_ATOMS: atom_id res chain seq x y z
N MET A 1 7.37 -8.56 -6.61
CA MET A 1 7.03 -7.59 -5.54
C MET A 1 7.91 -6.35 -5.66
N GLU A 2 9.23 -6.52 -5.56
CA GLU A 2 10.23 -5.44 -5.58
C GLU A 2 10.07 -4.43 -6.72
N LYS A 3 9.98 -4.86 -7.99
CA LYS A 3 9.80 -3.96 -9.15
C LYS A 3 8.60 -3.00 -9.02
N ARG A 4 7.50 -3.41 -8.39
CA ARG A 4 6.31 -2.55 -8.21
C ARG A 4 6.50 -1.55 -7.07
N VAL A 5 7.18 -1.95 -6.01
CA VAL A 5 7.49 -1.07 -4.87
C VAL A 5 8.56 -0.05 -5.29
N ASN A 6 9.58 -0.46 -6.04
CA ASN A 6 10.61 0.46 -6.56
C ASN A 6 10.02 1.52 -7.50
N GLY A 7 8.95 1.19 -8.23
CA GLY A 7 8.24 2.18 -9.05
C GLY A 7 7.65 3.37 -8.27
N LEU A 8 7.50 3.25 -6.94
CA LEU A 8 7.11 4.36 -6.07
C LEU A 8 8.18 5.45 -5.99
N GLN A 9 9.46 5.15 -6.27
CA GLN A 9 10.52 6.16 -6.33
C GLN A 9 10.30 7.13 -7.50
N THR A 10 9.84 6.61 -8.64
CA THR A 10 9.65 7.42 -9.85
C THR A 10 8.26 8.07 -9.89
N PHE A 11 7.21 7.36 -9.46
CA PHE A 11 5.83 7.84 -9.57
C PHE A 11 5.03 7.60 -8.26
N PRO A 12 5.42 8.24 -7.14
CA PRO A 12 4.80 7.99 -5.84
C PRO A 12 3.31 8.39 -5.80
N ASN A 13 2.91 9.37 -6.61
CA ASN A 13 1.56 9.93 -6.60
C ASN A 13 0.55 9.24 -7.53
N ARG A 14 0.97 8.18 -8.25
CA ARG A 14 0.14 7.53 -9.29
C ARG A 14 -1.11 6.82 -8.75
N HIS A 15 -1.06 6.30 -7.52
CA HIS A 15 -2.20 5.60 -6.91
C HIS A 15 -3.17 6.58 -6.27
N ARG A 16 -4.47 6.27 -6.28
CA ARG A 16 -5.50 7.12 -5.66
C ARG A 16 -5.20 7.40 -4.18
N LEU A 17 -5.36 8.65 -3.78
CA LEU A 17 -5.30 9.09 -2.38
C LEU A 17 -6.63 8.81 -1.69
N ILE A 18 -6.57 8.13 -0.54
CA ILE A 18 -7.65 8.01 0.43
C ILE A 18 -7.49 9.20 1.39
N LYS A 19 -8.32 10.22 1.21
CA LYS A 19 -8.13 11.54 1.83
C LYS A 19 -8.25 11.48 3.35
N GLU A 20 -9.17 10.67 3.86
CA GLU A 20 -9.54 10.55 5.26
C GLU A 20 -8.37 10.05 6.13
N LEU A 21 -7.49 9.24 5.53
CA LEU A 21 -6.34 8.64 6.23
C LEU A 21 -4.99 9.19 5.73
N ASN A 22 -5.03 10.06 4.71
CA ASN A 22 -3.87 10.52 3.96
C ASN A 22 -2.95 9.35 3.55
N VAL A 23 -3.52 8.32 2.91
CA VAL A 23 -2.77 7.14 2.44
C VAL A 23 -3.11 6.79 0.99
N ARG A 24 -2.16 6.18 0.29
CA ARG A 24 -2.33 5.58 -1.04
C ARG A 24 -2.22 4.07 -0.95
N ALA A 25 -2.86 3.37 -1.88
CA ALA A 25 -2.87 1.91 -1.93
C ALA A 25 -2.29 1.39 -3.27
N LEU A 26 -1.22 0.60 -3.19
CA LEU A 26 -0.59 -0.11 -4.30
C LEU A 26 -1.01 -1.58 -4.28
N TRP A 27 -1.70 -2.03 -5.33
CA TRP A 27 -1.98 -3.44 -5.55
C TRP A 27 -0.78 -4.14 -6.20
N LEU A 28 -0.31 -5.24 -5.63
CA LEU A 28 0.85 -5.98 -6.17
C LEU A 28 0.51 -6.90 -7.37
N GLY A 29 -0.74 -6.90 -7.83
CA GLY A 29 -1.18 -7.58 -9.05
C GLY A 29 -1.15 -9.10 -8.90
N ARG A 30 -0.03 -9.73 -9.29
CA ARG A 30 0.18 -11.19 -9.19
C ARG A 30 0.12 -11.71 -7.76
N TYR A 31 0.44 -10.86 -6.79
CA TYR A 31 0.42 -11.21 -5.38
C TYR A 31 -0.81 -10.61 -4.71
N PRO A 32 -1.55 -11.37 -3.88
CA PRO A 32 -2.74 -10.91 -3.21
C PRO A 32 -2.39 -10.02 -2.02
N TYR A 33 -1.59 -8.98 -2.25
CA TYR A 33 -1.16 -8.02 -1.25
C TYR A 33 -1.42 -6.59 -1.71
N ILE A 34 -1.83 -5.76 -0.76
CA ILE A 34 -2.02 -4.32 -0.89
C ILE A 34 -1.00 -3.64 0.00
N VAL A 35 -0.20 -2.74 -0.57
CA VAL A 35 0.75 -1.91 0.16
C VAL A 35 0.12 -0.54 0.38
N TYR A 36 -0.12 -0.19 1.63
CA TYR A 36 -0.56 1.14 2.04
C TYR A 36 0.67 1.99 2.34
N TYR A 37 0.74 3.17 1.73
CA TYR A 37 1.90 4.05 1.86
C TYR A 37 1.48 5.52 1.90
N ARG A 38 2.36 6.37 2.42
CA ARG A 38 2.25 7.83 2.39
C ARG A 38 3.35 8.41 1.54
N VAL A 39 3.10 9.58 0.98
CA VAL A 39 4.10 10.36 0.24
C VAL A 39 4.39 11.60 1.07
N GLY A 40 5.59 11.67 1.63
CA GLY A 40 6.12 12.85 2.29
C GLY A 40 6.82 13.77 1.30
N LYS A 41 7.52 14.78 1.82
CA LYS A 41 8.29 15.71 0.99
C LYS A 41 9.46 15.01 0.29
N ASP A 42 10.23 14.22 1.06
CA ASP A 42 11.49 13.62 0.60
C ASP A 42 11.46 12.08 0.67
N GLU A 43 10.35 11.48 1.10
CA GLU A 43 10.27 10.04 1.32
C GLU A 43 8.89 9.43 1.01
N VAL A 44 8.90 8.11 0.86
CA VAL A 44 7.70 7.27 0.77
C VAL A 44 7.71 6.30 1.93
N SER A 45 6.78 6.47 2.87
CA SER A 45 6.69 5.64 4.07
C SER A 45 5.64 4.54 3.84
N ILE A 46 6.05 3.27 3.93
CA ILE A 46 5.13 2.13 3.90
C ILE A 46 4.48 1.99 5.28
N ILE A 47 3.16 2.12 5.35
CA ILE A 47 2.40 2.12 6.61
C ILE A 47 1.96 0.71 6.98
N HIS A 48 1.45 -0.04 5.99
CA HIS A 48 0.91 -1.37 6.24
C HIS A 48 0.91 -2.20 4.95
N ILE A 49 1.16 -3.51 5.08
CA ILE A 49 1.01 -4.46 3.98
C ILE A 49 -0.06 -5.47 4.39
N ARG A 50 -1.16 -5.49 3.65
CA ARG A 50 -2.29 -6.39 3.90
C ARG A 50 -2.36 -7.49 2.85
N HIS A 51 -2.62 -8.73 3.27
CA HIS A 51 -3.03 -9.79 2.36
C HIS A 51 -4.51 -9.62 1.97
N ALA A 52 -4.79 -9.34 0.70
CA ALA A 52 -6.12 -9.07 0.17
C ALA A 52 -7.04 -10.30 0.20
N ALA A 53 -6.50 -11.50 0.00
CA ALA A 53 -7.32 -12.73 0.00
C ALA A 53 -7.60 -13.30 1.40
N ARG A 54 -7.00 -12.73 2.45
CA ARG A 54 -7.29 -13.15 3.83
C ARG A 54 -8.51 -12.39 4.34
N ARG A 55 -9.44 -13.10 4.97
CA ARG A 55 -10.54 -12.47 5.72
C ARG A 55 -9.96 -11.70 6.91
N PRO A 56 -10.59 -10.59 7.34
CA PRO A 56 -10.21 -9.92 8.58
C PRO A 56 -10.21 -10.94 9.72
N TRP A 57 -9.20 -10.88 10.59
CA TRP A 57 -9.18 -11.69 11.79
C TRP A 57 -10.40 -11.36 12.65
N GLN A 58 -11.20 -12.36 13.00
CA GLN A 58 -12.50 -12.17 13.66
C GLN A 58 -12.44 -12.15 15.20
N GLY A 59 -11.26 -12.15 15.81
CA GLY A 59 -11.16 -12.35 17.26
C GLY A 59 -11.21 -13.83 17.59
N GLY A 60 -10.15 -14.36 18.20
CA GLY A 60 -10.29 -15.61 18.97
C GLY A 60 -11.11 -15.28 20.21
N ASN A 61 -12.24 -15.95 20.39
CA ASN A 61 -13.10 -15.84 21.57
C ASN A 61 -12.41 -16.45 22.79
#